data_AF-A0A2V8PPS3-F1
#
_entry.id   AF-A0A2V8PPS3-F1
#
_cell.length_a   1.000
_cell.length_b   1.000
_cell.length_c   1.000
_cell.angle_alpha   90.00
_cell.angle_beta   90.00
_cell.angle_gamma   90.00
#
_symmetry.space_group_name_H-M   'P 1'
#
loop_
_entity.id
_entity.type
_entity.pdbx_description
1 polymer ?
#
loop_
_entity_poly.entity_id
_entity_poly.type
_entity_poly.pdbx_seq_one_letter_code
_entity_poly.pdbx_strand_id
1 'polypeptide(L)' 'EVKSVKKKLKDKAFARSVNREDIYQGVQELDVELDEHIRFVIDALKPVQKEIGLGPREEQPAIG' A
#
# COMPACT_ATOMS: atom_id res chain seq x y z
N GLU A 1 2.88 -6.43 3.28
CA GLU A 1 2.72 -7.68 2.48
C GLU A 1 1.38 -7.65 1.71
N VAL A 2 1.29 -8.36 0.58
CA VAL A 2 0.10 -8.39 -0.30
C VAL A 2 -1.18 -8.74 0.44
N LYS A 3 -1.15 -9.77 1.31
CA LYS A 3 -2.30 -10.22 2.09
C LYS A 3 -2.87 -9.12 3.00
N SER A 4 -2.01 -8.36 3.65
CA SER A 4 -2.40 -7.25 4.53
C SER A 4 -3.02 -6.08 3.76
N VAL A 5 -2.52 -5.78 2.55
CA VAL A 5 -3.12 -4.77 1.66
C VAL A 5 -4.52 -5.21 1.22
N LYS A 6 -4.68 -6.46 0.77
CA LYS A 6 -6.01 -7.00 0.41
C LYS A 6 -7.00 -6.94 1.56
N LYS A 7 -6.55 -7.21 2.79
CA LYS A 7 -7.38 -7.06 3.98
C LYS A 7 -7.77 -5.59 4.20
N LYS A 8 -6.84 -4.66 4.02
CA LYS A 8 -7.09 -3.22 4.14
C LYS A 8 -8.04 -2.69 3.06
N LEU A 9 -7.98 -3.16 1.82
CA LEU A 9 -8.96 -2.79 0.78
C LEU A 9 -10.41 -3.17 1.12
N LYS A 10 -10.61 -4.14 2.00
CA LYS A 10 -11.95 -4.53 2.52
C LYS A 10 -12.35 -3.77 3.77
N ASP A 11 -11.41 -3.12 4.45
CA ASP A 11 -11.67 -2.34 5.66
C ASP A 11 -12.46 -1.07 5.30
N LYS A 12 -13.64 -0.89 5.90
CA LYS A 12 -14.53 0.24 5.58
C LYS A 12 -13.87 1.59 5.86
N ALA A 13 -13.03 1.68 6.88
CA ALA A 13 -12.36 2.94 7.21
C ALA A 13 -11.32 3.33 6.17
N PHE A 14 -10.52 2.37 5.72
CA PHE A 14 -9.55 2.56 4.66
C PHE A 14 -10.22 2.79 3.29
N ALA A 15 -11.27 2.02 2.97
CA ALA A 15 -12.02 2.15 1.73
C ALA A 15 -12.74 3.51 1.58
N ARG A 16 -12.94 4.27 2.66
CA ARG A 16 -13.46 5.65 2.56
C ARG A 16 -12.43 6.64 2.00
N SER A 17 -11.14 6.36 2.15
CA SER A 17 -10.06 7.25 1.70
C SER A 17 -9.42 6.78 0.39
N VAL A 18 -9.88 5.67 -0.20
CA VAL A 18 -9.36 5.14 -1.46
C VAL A 18 -10.50 4.74 -2.39
N ASN A 19 -10.42 5.09 -3.68
CA ASN A 19 -11.36 4.59 -4.67
C ASN A 19 -10.94 3.18 -5.09
N ARG A 20 -11.78 2.18 -4.81
CA ARG A 20 -11.46 0.78 -5.12
C ARG A 20 -11.75 0.44 -6.58
N GLU A 21 -12.73 1.09 -7.18
CA GLU A 21 -13.08 0.86 -8.58
C GLU A 21 -11.90 1.22 -9.48
N ASP A 22 -11.27 2.37 -9.24
CA ASP A 22 -10.07 2.79 -9.97
C ASP A 22 -8.91 1.78 -9.86
N ILE A 23 -8.74 1.16 -8.68
CA ILE A 23 -7.72 0.12 -8.48
C ILE A 23 -8.02 -1.10 -9.34
N TYR A 24 -9.26 -1.59 -9.31
CA TYR A 24 -9.65 -2.76 -10.09
C TYR A 24 -9.62 -2.47 -11.60
N GLN A 25 -10.11 -1.31 -12.01
CA GLN A 25 -10.07 -0.88 -13.41
C GLN A 25 -8.63 -0.76 -13.90
N GLY A 26 -7.73 -0.12 -13.15
CA GLY A 26 -6.32 -0.01 -13.53
C GLY A 26 -5.63 -1.37 -13.67
N VAL A 27 -5.95 -2.33 -12.79
CA VAL A 27 -5.45 -3.71 -12.90
C VAL A 27 -5.95 -4.39 -14.17
N GLN A 28 -7.22 -4.18 -14.56
CA GLN A 28 -7.78 -4.71 -15.81
C GLN A 28 -7.18 -4.04 -17.05
N GLU A 29 -7.00 -2.71 -17.04
CA GLU A 29 -6.42 -1.96 -18.15
C GLU A 29 -4.96 -2.32 -18.41
N LEU A 30 -4.22 -2.62 -17.34
CA LEU A 30 -2.83 -3.07 -17.39
C LEU A 30 -2.71 -4.57 -17.71
N ASP A 31 -3.82 -5.31 -17.76
CA ASP A 31 -3.87 -6.76 -17.97
C ASP A 31 -2.95 -7.55 -17.00
N VAL A 32 -3.00 -7.18 -15.72
CA VAL A 32 -2.23 -7.83 -14.64
C VAL A 32 -3.14 -8.39 -13.57
N GLU A 33 -2.63 -9.30 -12.73
CA GLU A 33 -3.37 -9.71 -11.54
C GLU A 33 -3.25 -8.69 -10.41
N LEU A 34 -4.31 -8.53 -9.60
CA LEU A 34 -4.31 -7.62 -8.46
C LEU A 34 -3.16 -7.92 -7.47
N ASP A 35 -2.87 -9.19 -7.22
CA ASP A 35 -1.79 -9.60 -6.33
C ASP A 35 -0.41 -9.20 -6.87
N GLU A 36 -0.23 -9.29 -8.19
CA GLU A 36 0.98 -8.85 -8.87
C GLU A 36 1.12 -7.33 -8.79
N HIS A 37 0.06 -6.59 -9.11
CA HIS A 37 0.06 -5.13 -9.05
C HIS A 37 0.36 -4.62 -7.63
N ILE A 38 -0.28 -5.19 -6.60
CA ILE A 38 -0.01 -4.84 -5.21
C ILE A 38 1.45 -5.12 -4.84
N ARG A 39 1.99 -6.28 -5.25
CA ARG A 39 3.39 -6.63 -4.97
C ARG A 39 4.35 -5.68 -5.67
N PHE A 40 4.11 -5.38 -6.94
CA PHE A 40 4.90 -4.43 -7.71
C PHE A 40 4.97 -3.06 -7.02
N VAL A 41 3.83 -2.49 -6.63
CA VAL A 41 3.79 -1.18 -5.95
C VAL A 41 4.51 -1.25 -4.59
N ILE A 42 4.32 -2.31 -3.82
CA ILE A 42 5.07 -2.51 -2.55
C ILE A 42 6.58 -2.51 -2.82
N ASP A 43 7.03 -3.28 -3.81
CA ASP A 43 8.44 -3.44 -4.11
C ASP A 43 9.07 -2.16 -4.68
N ALA A 44 8.30 -1.36 -5.42
CA ALA A 44 8.71 -0.05 -5.90
C ALA A 44 8.83 1.00 -4.78
N LEU A 45 7.97 0.94 -3.75
CA LEU A 45 7.98 1.90 -2.64
C LEU A 45 8.99 1.54 -1.54
N LYS A 46 9.37 0.27 -1.37
CA LYS A 46 10.32 -0.19 -0.34
C LYS A 46 11.66 0.56 -0.34
N PRO A 47 12.34 0.79 -1.49
CA PRO A 47 13.64 1.46 -1.50
C PRO A 47 13.57 2.90 -0.94
N VAL A 48 12.48 3.61 -1.23
CA VAL A 48 12.28 5.01 -0.85
C VAL A 48 11.46 5.17 0.43
N GLN A 49 11.10 4.07 1.11
CA GLN A 49 10.11 4.08 2.19
C GLN A 49 10.44 5.07 3.32
N LYS A 50 11.73 5.26 3.64
CA LYS A 50 12.17 6.21 4.68
C LYS A 50 11.89 7.65 4.27
N GLU A 51 12.15 8.00 3.01
CA GLU A 51 11.99 9.35 2.47
C GLU A 51 10.53 9.77 2.38
N ILE A 52 9.63 8.82 2.12
CA ILE A 52 8.18 9.04 2.04
C ILE A 52 7.44 8.79 3.37
N GLY A 53 8.16 8.62 4.48
CA GLY A 53 7.56 8.43 5.81
C GLY A 53 6.87 7.07 6.04
N LEU A 54 7.15 6.07 5.20
CA LEU A 54 6.66 4.69 5.32
C LEU A 54 7.70 3.72 5.92
N GLY A 55 8.91 4.20 6.19
CA GLY A 55 9.94 3.44 6.88
C GLY A 55 9.56 3.08 8.32
N PRO A 56 10.35 2.22 8.99
CA PRO A 56 10.20 2.02 10.42
C PRO A 56 10.17 3.39 11.10
N ARG A 57 9.21 3.61 12.01
CA ARG A 57 9.26 4.81 12.85
C ARG A 57 10.54 4.70 13.65
N GLU A 58 11.49 5.61 13.41
CA GLU A 58 12.63 5.75 14.30
C GLU A 58 12.05 6.16 15.66
N GLU A 59 12.26 5.33 16.68
CA GLU A 59 11.95 5.69 18.05
C GLU A 59 12.73 6.97 18.36
N GLN A 60 12.01 8.10 18.46
CA GLN A 60 12.62 9.31 18.99
C GLN A 60 13.11 8.96 20.39
N PRO A 61 14.39 9.21 20.73
CA PRO A 61 14.85 8.98 22.08
C PRO A 61 13.94 9.79 23.00
N ALA A 62 13.39 9.12 24.02
CA ALA A 62 12.60 9.79 25.04
C ALA A 62 13.47 10.89 25.64
N ILE A 63 13.19 12.13 25.26
CA ILE A 63 13.69 13.31 25.96
C ILE A 63 12.96 13.30 27.30
N GLY A 64 13.66 12.79 28.32
CA GLY A 64 13.21 12.77 29.70
C GLY A 64 13.13 14.16 30.31
#